data_AF-A0A7G9W467-F1
#
_entry.id   AF-A0A7G9W467-F1
#
_cell.length_a   1.000
_cell.length_b   1.000
_cell.length_c   1.000
_cell.angle_alpha   90.00
_cell.angle_beta   90.00
_cell.angle_gamma   90.00
#
_symmetry.space_group_name_H-M   'P 1'
#
loop_
_entity.id
_entity.type
_entity.pdbx_description
1 polymer ?
#
loop_
_entity_poly.entity_id
_entity_poly.type
_entity_poly.pdbx_seq_one_letter_code
_entity_poly.pdbx_strand_id
1 'polypeptide(L)'
;MKKLTLIHIALILIALVLLVGCSSKSDANLQGELTDGTLLSTFENYHLTIYKELSTARSISFEVISSEELSEVDVKIDVETPYEISMEKISIETDLPYYVYQNFRMLDWKRMYELHYQGVRHLLEVGAEMDNYAVEKFTDFNELYREDYERILQKKNYKDIYYYQVILQFQMEDIEIEGYEVFEEIFIIANGVEYKFDIGKVELDYATDFDIPEYLLSPVYIGAWGKAVEPNSKGEIVIDDMEFISLEDLVVTDIRVINDNVEIAEITITTDKDGVSMDRTFNKGEGMHLQQGTTLYPKVVLNDKNFINTQSYSNTIYLVIEYEIEGNSKVVYFESNYLTRPNVYEFIFRKIENVDFLSYYNDYFNKITEWNLDLH
;
A
#
# COMPACT_ATOMS: atom_id res chain seq x y z
N MET A 1 -4.08 14.09 -59.08
CA MET A 1 -3.83 14.29 -57.64
C MET A 1 -4.53 13.30 -56.70
N LYS A 2 -5.67 12.66 -57.02
CA LYS A 2 -6.34 11.72 -56.09
C LYS A 2 -5.73 10.30 -56.00
N LYS A 3 -5.03 9.82 -57.03
CA LYS A 3 -4.44 8.46 -57.03
C LYS A 3 -3.16 8.34 -56.21
N LEU A 4 -2.38 9.42 -56.07
CA LEU A 4 -1.16 9.40 -55.28
C LEU A 4 -1.48 9.31 -53.78
N THR A 5 -2.52 10.01 -53.32
CA THR A 5 -2.94 10.01 -51.91
C THR A 5 -3.49 8.66 -51.46
N LEU A 6 -4.20 7.93 -52.31
CA LEU A 6 -4.73 6.60 -51.97
C LEU A 6 -3.61 5.55 -51.79
N ILE A 7 -2.55 5.64 -52.60
CA ILE A 7 -1.39 4.75 -52.51
C ILE A 7 -0.59 5.02 -51.22
N HIS A 8 -0.43 6.28 -50.82
CA HIS A 8 0.25 6.62 -49.56
C HIS A 8 -0.58 6.20 -48.34
N ILE A 9 -1.90 6.35 -48.37
CA ILE A 9 -2.79 5.89 -47.27
C ILE A 9 -2.77 4.36 -47.17
N ALA A 10 -2.79 3.63 -48.29
CA ALA A 10 -2.70 2.17 -48.29
C ALA A 10 -1.32 1.68 -47.79
N LEU A 11 -0.23 2.35 -48.15
CA LEU A 11 1.11 2.04 -47.64
C LEU A 11 1.25 2.32 -46.13
N ILE A 12 0.63 3.39 -45.62
CA ILE A 12 0.60 3.69 -44.18
C ILE A 12 -0.24 2.67 -43.42
N LEU A 13 -1.38 2.23 -43.97
CA LEU A 13 -2.22 1.17 -43.37
C LEU A 13 -1.52 -0.19 -43.38
N ILE A 14 -0.78 -0.53 -44.45
CA ILE A 14 0.02 -1.76 -44.50
C ILE A 14 1.21 -1.66 -43.54
N ALA A 15 1.86 -0.50 -43.42
CA ALA A 15 2.90 -0.27 -42.41
C ALA A 15 2.35 -0.35 -40.97
N LEU A 16 1.15 0.15 -40.71
CA LEU A 16 0.47 0.03 -39.40
C LEU A 16 0.05 -1.42 -39.10
N VAL A 17 -0.41 -2.18 -40.08
CA VAL A 17 -0.74 -3.60 -39.91
C VAL A 17 0.52 -4.46 -39.78
N LEU A 18 1.65 -4.05 -40.36
CA LEU A 18 2.97 -4.69 -40.15
C LEU A 18 3.66 -4.26 -38.85
N LEU A 19 3.27 -3.13 -38.24
CA LEU A 19 3.71 -2.73 -36.90
C LEU A 19 2.87 -3.36 -35.77
N VAL A 20 1.67 -3.88 -36.08
CA VAL A 20 0.77 -4.55 -35.14
C VAL A 20 0.72 -6.07 -35.35
N GLY A 21 1.28 -6.58 -36.45
CA GLY A 21 1.34 -8.01 -36.76
C GLY A 21 2.76 -8.57 -36.68
N CYS A 22 2.99 -9.46 -35.71
CA CYS A 22 4.24 -10.17 -35.39
C CYS A 22 5.18 -9.45 -34.41
N SER A 23 4.75 -9.20 -33.17
CA SER A 23 5.53 -9.85 -32.11
C SER A 23 5.20 -11.33 -32.23
N SER A 24 6.11 -12.09 -32.83
CA SER A 24 6.22 -13.51 -32.50
C SER A 24 5.97 -13.67 -31.00
N LYS A 25 5.29 -14.75 -30.60
CA LYS A 25 5.54 -15.37 -29.30
C LYS A 25 7.06 -15.56 -29.23
N SER A 26 7.79 -14.52 -28.85
CA SER A 26 9.17 -14.65 -28.47
C SER A 26 9.10 -15.59 -27.29
N ASP A 27 10.01 -16.53 -27.26
CA ASP A 27 10.50 -17.08 -26.01
C ASP A 27 10.85 -15.88 -25.13
N ALA A 28 9.86 -15.35 -24.41
CA ALA A 28 10.04 -14.36 -23.38
C ALA A 28 10.70 -15.15 -22.27
N ASN A 29 12.01 -15.37 -22.44
CA ASN A 29 12.87 -15.72 -21.34
C ASN A 29 12.61 -14.62 -20.33
N LEU A 30 11.99 -15.02 -19.22
CA LEU A 30 11.86 -14.21 -18.02
C LEU A 30 13.24 -13.57 -17.77
N GLN A 31 13.39 -12.27 -17.98
CA GLN A 31 14.65 -11.57 -17.70
C GLN A 31 14.65 -11.00 -16.28
N GLY A 32 13.73 -11.43 -15.40
CA GLY A 32 13.67 -11.10 -13.97
C GLY A 32 14.92 -11.47 -13.14
N GLU A 33 16.05 -11.68 -13.80
CA GLU A 33 17.41 -11.59 -13.30
C GLU A 33 17.77 -10.11 -13.07
N LEU A 34 18.25 -9.80 -11.87
CA LEU A 34 18.90 -8.52 -11.62
C LEU A 34 20.28 -8.56 -12.27
N THR A 35 20.60 -7.58 -13.12
CA THR A 35 21.95 -7.47 -13.68
C THR A 35 22.97 -7.14 -12.60
N ASP A 36 24.22 -7.56 -12.75
CA ASP A 36 25.31 -7.23 -11.81
C ASP A 36 25.37 -5.72 -11.52
N GLY A 37 25.61 -5.36 -10.25
CA GLY A 37 25.56 -3.97 -9.77
C GLY A 37 24.18 -3.32 -9.73
N THR A 38 23.07 -4.07 -9.82
CA THR A 38 21.72 -3.49 -9.69
C THR A 38 21.38 -3.30 -8.22
N LEU A 39 20.88 -2.10 -7.89
CA LEU A 39 20.27 -1.77 -6.61
C LEU A 39 18.87 -1.20 -6.87
N LEU A 40 17.86 -1.81 -6.29
CA LEU A 40 16.49 -1.30 -6.31
C LEU A 40 16.02 -1.00 -4.89
N SER A 41 15.05 -0.11 -4.76
CA SER A 41 14.46 0.21 -3.46
C SER A 41 12.96 0.40 -3.56
N THR A 42 12.22 -0.18 -2.60
CA THR A 42 10.75 0.00 -2.44
C THR A 42 10.37 1.40 -1.97
N PHE A 43 11.38 2.24 -1.77
CA PHE A 43 11.27 3.57 -1.24
C PHE A 43 10.79 4.56 -2.30
N GLU A 44 9.47 4.59 -2.51
CA GLU A 44 8.82 5.44 -3.51
C GLU A 44 7.39 5.83 -3.07
N ASN A 45 6.93 6.98 -3.56
CA ASN A 45 5.60 7.52 -3.30
C ASN A 45 5.28 7.72 -1.80
N TYR A 46 6.24 8.27 -1.07
CA TYR A 46 6.09 8.72 0.30
C TYR A 46 5.36 10.06 0.32
N HIS A 47 4.38 10.19 1.20
CA HIS A 47 3.61 11.42 1.39
C HIS A 47 3.39 11.67 2.88
N LEU A 48 4.48 11.79 3.64
CA LEU A 48 4.41 11.80 5.09
C LEU A 48 4.97 13.07 5.72
N THR A 49 4.38 13.44 6.85
CA THR A 49 4.91 14.44 7.77
C THR A 49 5.18 13.75 9.09
N ILE A 50 6.42 13.82 9.59
CA ILE A 50 6.81 13.39 10.92
C ILE A 50 6.88 14.63 11.80
N TYR A 51 5.98 14.71 12.77
CA TYR A 51 5.89 15.78 13.74
C TYR A 51 6.77 15.47 14.95
N LYS A 52 7.59 16.43 15.37
CA LYS A 52 8.37 16.32 16.61
C LYS A 52 7.49 15.98 17.80
N GLU A 53 6.43 16.73 18.03
CA GLU A 53 5.61 16.60 19.25
C GLU A 53 4.58 15.46 19.19
N LEU A 54 4.24 14.94 17.99
CA LEU A 54 3.14 13.99 17.82
C LEU A 54 3.56 12.59 17.33
N SER A 55 4.54 12.46 16.44
CA SER A 55 4.89 11.17 15.84
C SER A 55 5.58 10.25 16.83
N THR A 56 5.02 9.06 17.03
CA THR A 56 5.50 8.08 18.01
C THR A 56 6.68 7.26 17.51
N ALA A 57 6.82 7.06 16.20
CA ALA A 57 8.10 6.70 15.60
C ALA A 57 8.48 7.71 14.53
N ARG A 58 9.61 8.36 14.79
CA ARG A 58 10.22 9.35 13.93
C ARG A 58 11.13 8.65 12.94
N SER A 59 10.54 7.75 12.15
CA SER A 59 11.31 6.87 11.28
C SER A 59 10.58 6.56 9.99
N ILE A 60 11.36 6.24 8.96
CA ILE A 60 10.88 5.67 7.71
C ILE A 60 11.54 4.30 7.51
N SER A 61 10.80 3.35 6.93
CA SER A 61 11.29 2.01 6.66
C SER A 61 11.05 1.64 5.21
N PHE A 62 12.05 1.09 4.55
CA PHE A 62 11.95 0.62 3.18
C PHE A 62 12.83 -0.60 2.98
N GLU A 63 12.71 -1.21 1.81
CA GLU A 63 13.49 -2.37 1.45
C GLU A 63 14.43 -2.07 0.28
N VAL A 64 15.57 -2.74 0.32
CA VAL A 64 16.63 -2.67 -0.69
C VAL A 64 16.82 -4.06 -1.26
N ILE A 65 16.82 -4.13 -2.58
CA ILE A 65 17.00 -5.36 -3.35
C ILE A 65 18.27 -5.20 -4.17
N SER A 66 19.19 -6.16 -4.07
CA SER A 66 20.44 -6.14 -4.81
C SER A 66 20.73 -7.46 -5.51
N SER A 67 21.43 -7.39 -6.64
CA SER A 67 22.05 -8.54 -7.32
C SER A 67 23.24 -9.11 -6.55
N GLU A 68 23.77 -8.39 -5.56
CA GLU A 68 25.00 -8.73 -4.85
C GLU A 68 24.85 -8.52 -3.33
N GLU A 69 25.67 -9.21 -2.55
CA GLU A 69 25.69 -8.99 -1.11
C GLU A 69 26.22 -7.58 -0.79
N LEU A 70 25.48 -6.85 0.02
CA LEU A 70 25.88 -5.54 0.51
C LEU A 70 26.73 -5.70 1.76
N SER A 71 27.99 -5.25 1.68
CA SER A 71 28.97 -5.35 2.76
C SER A 71 29.06 -4.07 3.61
N GLU A 72 28.88 -2.91 2.96
CA GLU A 72 28.81 -1.59 3.57
C GLU A 72 27.68 -0.81 2.89
N VAL A 73 26.76 -0.27 3.69
CA VAL A 73 25.66 0.60 3.23
C VAL A 73 25.66 1.86 4.07
N ASP A 74 25.68 2.99 3.39
CA ASP A 74 25.47 4.30 3.96
C ASP A 74 24.28 4.98 3.25
N VAL A 75 23.62 5.89 3.95
CA VAL A 75 22.45 6.60 3.43
C VAL A 75 22.64 8.10 3.69
N LYS A 76 22.52 8.89 2.63
CA LYS A 76 22.60 10.35 2.69
C LYS A 76 21.25 10.96 2.34
N ILE A 77 20.84 11.90 3.19
CA ILE A 77 19.63 12.71 3.07
C ILE A 77 20.06 14.15 3.27
N ASP A 78 19.48 15.08 2.50
CA ASP A 78 19.76 16.51 2.61
C ASP A 78 18.90 17.14 3.72
N VAL A 79 19.25 16.84 4.98
CA VAL A 79 18.64 17.40 6.19
C VAL A 79 19.71 17.69 7.24
N GLU A 80 19.48 18.72 8.06
CA GLU A 80 20.24 19.05 9.26
C GLU A 80 19.98 18.04 10.39
N THR A 81 18.80 17.42 10.40
CA THR A 81 18.43 16.43 11.41
C THR A 81 19.30 15.17 11.33
N PRO A 82 20.04 14.83 12.40
CA PRO A 82 20.72 13.56 12.53
C PRO A 82 19.73 12.39 12.47
N TYR A 83 20.18 11.32 11.83
CA TYR A 83 19.43 10.07 11.77
C TYR A 83 20.36 8.88 11.94
N GLU A 84 19.79 7.78 12.44
CA GLU A 84 20.47 6.49 12.54
C GLU A 84 19.94 5.55 11.46
N ILE A 85 20.85 4.73 10.92
CA ILE A 85 20.52 3.74 9.89
C ILE A 85 20.61 2.35 10.52
N SER A 86 19.52 1.61 10.45
CA SER A 86 19.49 0.18 10.71
C SER A 86 19.27 -0.56 9.40
N MET A 87 20.01 -1.64 9.19
CA MET A 87 19.81 -2.52 8.04
C MET A 87 19.88 -3.99 8.46
N GLU A 88 18.86 -4.75 8.06
CA GLU A 88 18.77 -6.18 8.31
C GLU A 88 18.61 -6.94 7.00
N LYS A 89 19.40 -8.00 6.81
CA LYS A 89 19.24 -8.92 5.68
C LYS A 89 18.08 -9.88 5.95
N ILE A 90 17.11 -9.91 5.05
CA ILE A 90 15.93 -10.77 5.14
C ILE A 90 16.06 -11.94 4.17
N SER A 91 15.68 -13.14 4.63
CA SER A 91 15.60 -14.31 3.76
C SER A 91 14.36 -14.26 2.88
N ILE A 92 14.55 -14.45 1.56
CA ILE A 92 13.44 -14.66 0.63
C ILE A 92 13.04 -16.14 0.72
N GLU A 93 11.94 -16.42 1.43
CA GLU A 93 11.49 -17.80 1.66
C GLU A 93 10.56 -18.34 0.56
N THR A 94 10.13 -17.49 -0.38
CA THR A 94 9.13 -17.84 -1.39
C THR A 94 9.75 -17.94 -2.79
N ASP A 95 9.33 -18.96 -3.56
CA ASP A 95 9.55 -18.98 -5.01
C ASP A 95 8.64 -17.93 -5.69
N LEU A 96 8.97 -17.56 -6.93
CA LEU A 96 8.18 -16.63 -7.77
C LEU A 96 6.68 -16.97 -7.74
N PRO A 97 5.78 -16.12 -7.22
CA PRO A 97 4.35 -16.43 -7.20
C PRO A 97 3.75 -16.54 -8.59
N TYR A 98 2.80 -17.46 -8.78
CA TYR A 98 2.19 -17.69 -10.10
C TYR A 98 1.40 -16.48 -10.60
N TYR A 99 0.74 -15.72 -9.72
CA TYR A 99 0.04 -14.49 -10.12
C TYR A 99 1.01 -13.43 -10.65
N VAL A 100 2.25 -13.38 -10.12
CA VAL A 100 3.30 -12.49 -10.63
C VAL A 100 3.66 -12.88 -12.06
N TYR A 101 3.83 -14.19 -12.30
CA TYR A 101 4.07 -14.69 -13.64
C TYR A 101 2.89 -14.47 -14.60
N GLN A 102 1.65 -14.66 -14.13
CA GLN A 102 0.45 -14.39 -14.93
C GLN A 102 0.36 -12.90 -15.33
N ASN A 103 0.71 -11.97 -14.42
CA ASN A 103 0.81 -10.54 -14.71
C ASN A 103 1.89 -10.25 -15.76
N PHE A 104 3.09 -10.83 -15.61
CA PHE A 104 4.15 -10.73 -16.62
C PHE A 104 3.70 -11.22 -18.01
N ARG A 105 2.88 -12.27 -18.04
CA ARG A 105 2.26 -12.81 -19.27
C ARG A 105 1.00 -12.05 -19.70
N MET A 106 0.71 -10.90 -19.09
CA MET A 106 -0.42 -10.03 -19.40
C MET A 106 -1.76 -10.77 -19.36
N LEU A 107 -1.98 -11.58 -18.33
CA LEU A 107 -3.28 -12.22 -18.10
C LEU A 107 -4.39 -11.16 -18.00
N ASP A 108 -5.52 -11.41 -18.66
CA ASP A 108 -6.71 -10.57 -18.54
C ASP A 108 -7.40 -10.83 -17.18
N TRP A 109 -7.05 -10.03 -16.18
CA TRP A 109 -7.56 -10.14 -14.81
C TRP A 109 -9.06 -9.86 -14.70
N LYS A 110 -9.59 -8.99 -15.57
CA LYS A 110 -11.03 -8.76 -15.64
C LYS A 110 -11.74 -10.03 -16.11
N ARG A 111 -11.22 -10.69 -17.15
CA ARG A 111 -11.76 -11.98 -17.60
C ARG A 111 -11.64 -13.07 -16.53
N MET A 112 -10.52 -13.08 -15.81
CA MET A 112 -10.31 -13.99 -14.67
C MET A 112 -11.39 -13.80 -13.59
N TYR A 113 -11.68 -12.54 -13.23
CA TYR A 113 -12.75 -12.21 -12.28
C TYR A 113 -14.13 -12.67 -12.77
N GLU A 114 -14.49 -12.38 -14.04
CA GLU A 114 -15.77 -12.79 -14.61
C GLU A 114 -15.97 -14.31 -14.56
N LEU A 115 -14.93 -15.09 -14.86
CA LEU A 115 -14.97 -16.55 -14.81
C LEU A 115 -15.08 -17.07 -13.38
N HIS A 116 -14.32 -16.49 -12.44
CA HIS A 116 -14.39 -16.83 -11.02
C HIS A 116 -15.81 -16.59 -10.50
N TYR A 117 -16.33 -15.37 -10.69
CA TYR A 117 -17.65 -14.97 -10.22
C TYR A 117 -18.76 -15.88 -10.80
N GLN A 118 -18.71 -16.18 -12.10
CA GLN A 118 -19.65 -17.11 -12.73
C GLN A 118 -19.59 -18.52 -12.13
N GLY A 119 -18.38 -19.03 -11.86
CA GLY A 119 -18.20 -20.34 -11.24
C GLY A 119 -18.78 -20.42 -9.84
N VAL A 120 -18.46 -19.47 -8.96
CA VAL A 120 -18.90 -19.50 -7.56
C VAL A 120 -20.38 -19.14 -7.40
N ARG A 121 -20.90 -18.16 -8.15
CA ARG A 121 -22.35 -17.85 -8.16
C ARG A 121 -23.18 -19.08 -8.56
N HIS A 122 -22.71 -19.84 -9.55
CA HIS A 122 -23.40 -21.04 -9.98
C HIS A 122 -23.44 -22.12 -8.88
N LEU A 123 -22.34 -22.31 -8.14
CA LEU A 123 -22.29 -23.23 -7.00
C LEU A 123 -23.29 -22.86 -5.89
N LEU A 124 -23.47 -21.56 -5.64
CA LEU A 124 -24.39 -21.05 -4.62
C LEU A 124 -25.87 -21.12 -5.04
N GLU A 125 -26.19 -20.86 -6.31
CA GLU A 125 -27.58 -20.77 -6.80
C GLU A 125 -28.20 -22.14 -7.18
N VAL A 126 -27.41 -23.08 -7.70
CA VAL A 126 -27.93 -24.32 -8.31
C VAL A 126 -27.67 -25.55 -7.44
N GLY A 127 -26.88 -25.40 -6.36
CA GLY A 127 -26.41 -26.50 -5.53
C GLY A 127 -25.25 -27.25 -6.19
N ALA A 128 -24.54 -28.07 -5.40
CA ALA A 128 -23.32 -28.77 -5.82
C ALA A 128 -23.50 -29.80 -6.96
N GLU A 129 -24.72 -30.00 -7.48
CA GLU A 129 -24.99 -30.90 -8.60
C GLU A 129 -24.83 -30.16 -9.94
N MET A 130 -23.55 -29.99 -10.31
CA MET A 130 -23.01 -29.87 -11.67
C MET A 130 -23.55 -28.79 -12.63
N ASP A 131 -22.83 -27.66 -12.71
CA ASP A 131 -22.33 -27.18 -14.00
C ASP A 131 -20.80 -27.13 -13.96
N ASN A 132 -20.18 -28.24 -14.39
CA ASN A 132 -18.73 -28.35 -14.52
C ASN A 132 -18.16 -27.29 -15.46
N TYR A 133 -18.95 -26.71 -16.36
CA TYR A 133 -18.45 -25.86 -17.44
C TYR A 133 -17.88 -24.52 -16.98
N ALA A 134 -18.51 -23.85 -16.01
CA ALA A 134 -18.02 -22.57 -15.50
C ALA A 134 -16.74 -22.75 -14.67
N VAL A 135 -16.70 -23.80 -13.84
CA VAL A 135 -15.51 -24.18 -13.04
C VAL A 135 -14.37 -24.65 -13.94
N GLU A 136 -14.66 -25.45 -14.97
CA GLU A 136 -13.68 -25.89 -15.98
C GLU A 136 -13.10 -24.71 -16.73
N LYS A 137 -13.93 -23.77 -17.22
CA LYS A 137 -13.43 -22.55 -17.87
C LYS A 137 -12.55 -21.69 -16.98
N PHE A 138 -12.92 -21.53 -15.71
CA PHE A 138 -12.10 -20.81 -14.75
C PHE A 138 -10.77 -21.52 -14.54
N THR A 139 -10.80 -22.84 -14.34
CA THR A 139 -9.59 -23.66 -14.16
C THR A 139 -8.69 -23.58 -15.37
N ASP A 140 -9.22 -23.81 -16.58
CA ASP A 140 -8.46 -23.72 -17.84
C ASP A 140 -7.82 -22.35 -18.02
N PHE A 141 -8.52 -21.27 -17.67
CA PHE A 141 -8.00 -19.91 -17.80
C PHE A 141 -6.94 -19.59 -16.73
N ASN A 142 -7.12 -20.06 -15.49
CA ASN A 142 -6.14 -19.92 -14.43
C ASN A 142 -4.85 -20.69 -14.76
N GLU A 143 -4.99 -21.91 -15.29
CA GLU A 143 -3.88 -22.82 -15.60
C GLU A 143 -3.22 -22.53 -16.96
N LEU A 144 -3.67 -21.50 -17.68
CA LEU A 144 -3.24 -21.16 -19.05
C LEU A 144 -1.71 -21.11 -19.23
N TYR A 145 -0.97 -20.74 -18.19
CA TYR A 145 0.49 -20.59 -18.22
C TYR A 145 1.23 -21.55 -17.28
N ARG A 146 0.57 -22.58 -16.73
CA ARG A 146 1.15 -23.45 -15.69
C ARG A 146 2.40 -24.17 -16.17
N GLU A 147 2.35 -24.82 -17.34
CA GLU A 147 3.50 -25.57 -17.88
C GLU A 147 4.71 -24.66 -18.14
N ASP A 148 4.47 -23.45 -18.65
CA ASP A 148 5.52 -22.44 -18.89
C ASP A 148 6.16 -21.99 -17.57
N TYR A 149 5.32 -21.70 -16.57
CA TYR A 149 5.72 -21.30 -15.23
C TYR A 149 6.57 -22.38 -14.54
N GLU A 150 6.14 -23.64 -14.58
CA GLU A 150 6.88 -24.77 -14.00
C GLU A 150 8.26 -24.96 -14.64
N ARG A 151 8.37 -24.76 -15.97
CA ARG A 151 9.67 -24.79 -16.66
C ARG A 151 10.57 -23.65 -16.22
N ILE A 152 10.02 -22.48 -15.95
CA ILE A 152 10.78 -21.32 -15.45
C ILE A 152 11.27 -21.58 -14.03
N LEU A 153 10.42 -22.16 -13.17
CA LEU A 153 10.79 -22.51 -11.80
C LEU A 153 11.94 -23.55 -11.71
N GLN A 154 12.28 -24.22 -12.80
CA GLN A 154 13.42 -25.13 -12.86
C GLN A 154 14.73 -24.43 -13.25
N LYS A 155 14.67 -23.23 -13.86
CA LYS A 155 15.86 -22.54 -14.39
C LYS A 155 16.76 -21.91 -13.31
N LYS A 156 16.31 -21.74 -12.06
CA LYS A 156 17.07 -21.16 -10.91
C LYS A 156 17.53 -19.70 -11.04
N ASN A 157 17.26 -19.03 -12.15
CA ASN A 157 17.81 -17.70 -12.46
C ASN A 157 17.37 -16.54 -11.54
N TYR A 158 16.39 -16.75 -10.65
CA TYR A 158 15.84 -15.73 -9.75
C TYR A 158 16.28 -15.92 -8.29
N LYS A 159 17.30 -16.76 -8.02
CA LYS A 159 17.64 -17.22 -6.64
C LYS A 159 18.77 -16.46 -5.95
N ASP A 160 19.54 -15.64 -6.65
CA ASP A 160 20.65 -14.89 -6.06
C ASP A 160 20.27 -13.41 -5.89
N ILE A 161 19.17 -13.18 -5.17
CA ILE A 161 18.70 -11.84 -4.81
C ILE A 161 19.00 -11.62 -3.33
N TYR A 162 19.59 -10.49 -3.01
CA TYR A 162 19.82 -10.05 -1.64
C TYR A 162 18.74 -9.04 -1.27
N TYR A 163 18.01 -9.33 -0.20
CA TYR A 163 16.90 -8.51 0.27
C TYR A 163 17.21 -7.97 1.66
N TYR A 164 17.03 -6.67 1.83
CA TYR A 164 17.34 -5.97 3.07
C TYR A 164 16.18 -5.08 3.46
N GLN A 165 15.86 -5.02 4.74
CA GLN A 165 15.05 -3.96 5.32
C GLN A 165 15.97 -2.90 5.89
N VAL A 166 15.67 -1.64 5.56
CA VAL A 166 16.39 -0.45 6.03
C VAL A 166 15.40 0.40 6.82
N ILE A 167 15.85 0.91 7.97
CA ILE A 167 15.11 1.85 8.80
C ILE A 167 15.99 3.07 9.01
N LEU A 168 15.45 4.25 8.74
CA LEU A 168 16.06 5.54 9.06
C LEU A 168 15.31 6.14 10.25
N GLN A 169 15.99 6.31 11.37
CA GLN A 169 15.43 6.85 12.61
C GLN A 169 15.93 8.29 12.82
N PHE A 170 15.05 9.27 12.71
CA PHE A 170 15.33 10.69 12.92
C PHE A 170 15.39 11.04 14.40
N GLN A 171 16.40 11.83 14.79
CA GLN A 171 16.67 12.20 16.18
C GLN A 171 16.12 13.59 16.51
N MET A 172 14.79 13.74 16.59
CA MET A 172 14.17 15.09 16.64
C MET A 172 14.02 15.71 18.05
N GLU A 173 14.21 14.96 19.15
CA GLU A 173 13.90 15.46 20.52
C GLU A 173 14.76 16.67 20.93
N ASP A 174 16.08 16.54 20.76
CA ASP A 174 17.07 17.46 21.34
C ASP A 174 17.59 18.49 20.33
N ILE A 175 16.78 18.80 19.31
CA ILE A 175 17.17 19.67 18.20
C ILE A 175 16.36 20.96 18.20
N GLU A 176 17.08 22.06 18.01
CA GLU A 176 16.57 23.42 17.82
C GLU A 176 16.61 23.79 16.34
N ILE A 177 15.75 23.15 15.54
CA ILE A 177 15.45 23.57 14.16
C ILE A 177 14.14 24.35 14.19
N GLU A 178 14.12 25.52 13.54
CA GLU A 178 12.89 26.29 13.35
C GLU A 178 12.24 25.90 12.01
N GLY A 179 10.93 25.63 12.03
CA GLY A 179 10.17 25.38 10.81
C GLY A 179 10.10 23.90 10.43
N TYR A 180 10.47 23.62 9.18
CA TYR A 180 10.28 22.32 8.55
C TYR A 180 11.53 21.97 7.74
N GLU A 181 11.86 20.68 7.68
CA GLU A 181 12.78 20.15 6.70
C GLU A 181 12.02 19.26 5.71
N VAL A 182 12.31 19.39 4.44
CA VAL A 182 11.64 18.60 3.39
C VAL A 182 12.72 17.99 2.50
N PHE A 183 12.62 16.69 2.28
CA PHE A 183 13.44 15.99 1.31
C PHE A 183 12.58 15.09 0.43
N GLU A 184 12.98 15.01 -0.84
CA GLU A 184 12.28 14.24 -1.87
C GLU A 184 13.18 13.17 -2.51
N GLU A 185 14.44 13.14 -2.10
CA GLU A 185 15.45 12.27 -2.68
C GLU A 185 16.34 11.70 -1.58
N ILE A 186 16.75 10.44 -1.74
CA ILE A 186 17.72 9.78 -0.87
C ILE A 186 18.81 9.11 -1.70
N PHE A 187 20.04 9.19 -1.19
CA PHE A 187 21.21 8.56 -1.80
C PHE A 187 21.65 7.37 -0.97
N ILE A 188 21.63 6.18 -1.57
CA ILE A 188 22.17 4.96 -0.95
C ILE A 188 23.56 4.73 -1.52
N ILE A 189 24.56 4.64 -0.66
CA ILE A 189 25.93 4.30 -1.04
C ILE A 189 26.17 2.85 -0.66
N ALA A 190 26.26 2.00 -1.67
CA ALA A 190 26.41 0.57 -1.50
C ALA A 190 27.64 0.10 -2.29
N ASN A 191 28.54 -0.64 -1.62
CA ASN A 191 29.77 -1.17 -2.22
C ASN A 191 30.59 -0.10 -3.00
N GLY A 192 30.61 1.14 -2.49
CA GLY A 192 31.34 2.26 -3.08
C GLY A 192 30.65 2.97 -4.26
N VAL A 193 29.43 2.58 -4.62
CA VAL A 193 28.61 3.21 -5.66
C VAL A 193 27.44 3.97 -5.01
N GLU A 194 27.20 5.20 -5.47
CA GLU A 194 26.08 6.03 -5.02
C GLU A 194 24.89 5.88 -5.96
N TYR A 195 23.73 5.54 -5.40
CA TYR A 195 22.46 5.37 -6.08
C TYR A 195 21.48 6.42 -5.57
N LYS A 196 20.85 7.13 -6.50
CA LYS A 196 19.87 8.17 -6.19
C LYS A 196 18.46 7.64 -6.39
N PHE A 197 17.60 7.82 -5.39
CA PHE A 197 16.19 7.45 -5.42
C PHE A 197 15.31 8.68 -5.21
N ASP A 198 14.27 8.81 -6.04
CA ASP A 198 13.13 9.70 -5.81
C ASP A 198 12.13 8.95 -4.94
N ILE A 199 11.77 9.57 -3.82
CA ILE A 199 11.04 8.90 -2.74
C ILE A 199 9.62 9.43 -2.57
N GLY A 200 9.22 10.49 -3.28
CA GLY A 200 8.04 11.29 -2.92
C GLY A 200 8.41 12.44 -1.98
N LYS A 201 7.50 12.90 -1.11
CA LYS A 201 7.73 13.99 -0.16
C LYS A 201 7.75 13.46 1.27
N VAL A 202 8.86 13.71 1.97
CA VAL A 202 8.96 13.52 3.41
C VAL A 202 9.23 14.87 4.07
N GLU A 203 8.43 15.21 5.06
CA GLU A 203 8.54 16.45 5.84
C GLU A 203 8.81 16.11 7.31
N LEU A 204 9.83 16.76 7.89
CA LEU A 204 10.09 16.75 9.33
C LEU A 204 9.61 18.09 9.90
N ASP A 205 8.58 18.05 10.73
CA ASP A 205 7.91 19.23 11.28
C ASP A 205 8.34 19.49 12.74
N TYR A 206 8.98 20.63 12.95
CA TYR A 206 9.44 21.14 14.25
C TYR A 206 8.60 22.31 14.77
N ALA A 207 7.71 22.85 13.93
CA ALA A 207 7.00 24.10 14.20
C ALA A 207 5.56 23.89 14.68
N THR A 208 4.93 22.78 14.29
CA THR A 208 3.55 22.49 14.72
C THR A 208 3.55 22.02 16.17
N ASP A 209 2.95 22.85 17.03
CA ASP A 209 2.69 22.53 18.43
C ASP A 209 1.33 21.85 18.59
N PHE A 210 1.30 20.79 19.38
CA PHE A 210 0.08 20.03 19.67
C PHE A 210 -0.25 20.16 21.16
N ASP A 211 -1.48 20.59 21.46
CA ASP A 211 -2.00 20.51 22.82
C ASP A 211 -2.30 19.04 23.14
N ILE A 212 -1.36 18.37 23.79
CA ILE A 212 -1.47 16.97 24.21
C ILE A 212 -1.89 16.94 25.69
N PRO A 213 -3.20 16.98 26.00
CA PRO A 213 -3.67 16.92 27.38
C PRO A 213 -3.55 15.50 27.95
N GLU A 214 -3.78 15.36 29.26
CA GLU A 214 -4.07 14.07 29.86
C GLU A 214 -5.32 13.44 29.19
N TYR A 215 -5.16 12.22 28.67
CA TYR A 215 -6.18 11.55 27.87
C TYR A 215 -7.29 10.97 28.75
N LEU A 216 -8.44 11.65 28.81
CA LEU A 216 -9.65 11.15 29.47
C LEU A 216 -10.50 10.25 28.55
N LEU A 217 -10.32 10.39 27.25
CA LEU A 217 -10.57 9.32 26.29
C LEU A 217 -9.24 8.62 26.05
N SER A 218 -8.94 7.60 26.87
CA SER A 218 -7.61 6.98 26.88
C SER A 218 -7.46 6.00 25.72
N PRO A 219 -6.48 6.17 24.82
CA PRO A 219 -6.14 5.13 23.86
C PRO A 219 -5.56 3.91 24.59
N VAL A 220 -5.94 2.71 24.17
CA VAL A 220 -5.29 1.46 24.66
C VAL A 220 -3.90 1.31 24.04
N TYR A 221 -3.71 1.84 22.84
CA TYR A 221 -2.44 1.99 22.14
C TYR A 221 -2.48 3.26 21.30
N ILE A 222 -1.34 3.95 21.24
CA ILE A 222 -1.22 5.29 20.65
C ILE A 222 -0.91 5.28 19.14
N GLY A 223 -0.73 4.09 18.57
CA GLY A 223 -0.62 3.96 17.13
C GLY A 223 -0.36 2.55 16.62
N ALA A 224 -0.41 2.43 15.30
CA ALA A 224 -0.16 1.19 14.57
C ALA A 224 0.97 1.38 13.54
N TRP A 225 1.83 0.37 13.45
CA TRP A 225 3.05 0.43 12.63
C TRP A 225 3.00 -0.59 11.50
N GLY A 226 3.30 -0.11 10.29
CA GLY A 226 3.55 -0.98 9.14
C GLY A 226 2.31 -1.72 8.62
N LYS A 227 1.13 -1.08 8.66
CA LYS A 227 -0.11 -1.66 8.13
C LYS A 227 -0.01 -1.79 6.61
N ALA A 228 -0.15 -3.01 6.12
CA ALA A 228 -0.17 -3.27 4.69
C ALA A 228 -1.49 -2.75 4.09
N VAL A 229 -1.38 -2.00 2.99
CA VAL A 229 -2.51 -1.64 2.12
C VAL A 229 -2.25 -2.13 0.73
N GLU A 230 -3.31 -2.59 0.07
CA GLU A 230 -3.21 -3.07 -1.31
C GLU A 230 -3.55 -1.93 -2.29
N PRO A 231 -2.84 -1.82 -3.42
CA PRO A 231 -3.17 -0.86 -4.47
C PRO A 231 -4.65 -0.90 -4.81
N ASN A 232 -5.29 0.26 -4.90
CA ASN A 232 -6.70 0.31 -5.25
C ASN A 232 -7.10 1.58 -6.02
N SER A 233 -8.23 1.49 -6.72
CA SER A 233 -8.70 2.56 -7.61
C SER A 233 -9.39 3.73 -6.90
N LYS A 234 -9.67 3.60 -5.60
CA LYS A 234 -10.37 4.61 -4.80
C LYS A 234 -9.41 5.41 -3.91
N GLY A 235 -8.18 4.95 -3.71
CA GLY A 235 -7.28 5.45 -2.67
C GLY A 235 -7.79 5.12 -1.26
N GLU A 236 -8.58 4.06 -1.13
CA GLU A 236 -9.27 3.70 0.11
C GLU A 236 -8.29 3.12 1.13
N ILE A 237 -8.37 3.60 2.37
CA ILE A 237 -7.61 3.11 3.54
C ILE A 237 -8.61 2.90 4.68
N VAL A 238 -8.57 1.74 5.31
CA VAL A 238 -9.44 1.40 6.44
C VAL A 238 -8.61 1.37 7.72
N ILE A 239 -9.01 2.17 8.70
CA ILE A 239 -8.45 2.18 10.06
C ILE A 239 -9.48 1.56 10.97
N ASP A 240 -9.26 0.32 11.42
CA ASP A 240 -10.23 -0.47 12.21
C ASP A 240 -9.62 -1.08 13.48
N ASP A 241 -8.39 -0.71 13.80
CA ASP A 241 -7.66 -1.08 15.00
C ASP A 241 -7.52 0.13 15.91
N MET A 242 -8.62 0.77 16.24
CA MET A 242 -8.62 1.81 17.25
C MET A 242 -9.41 1.33 18.46
N GLU A 243 -8.84 1.55 19.65
CA GLU A 243 -9.51 1.22 20.90
C GLU A 243 -9.26 2.34 21.93
N PHE A 244 -10.35 2.90 22.44
CA PHE A 244 -10.32 3.93 23.46
C PHE A 244 -11.23 3.58 24.63
N ILE A 245 -10.84 3.97 25.84
CA ILE A 245 -11.67 3.81 27.05
C ILE A 245 -12.03 5.19 27.58
N SER A 246 -13.33 5.42 27.79
CA SER A 246 -13.84 6.62 28.43
C SER A 246 -13.57 6.56 29.93
N LEU A 247 -12.67 7.39 30.46
CA LEU A 247 -12.35 7.43 31.89
C LEU A 247 -13.35 8.26 32.69
N GLU A 248 -14.13 9.10 32.01
CA GLU A 248 -15.22 9.92 32.56
C GLU A 248 -16.44 9.90 31.62
N ASP A 249 -17.55 10.51 32.05
CA ASP A 249 -18.66 10.81 31.16
C ASP A 249 -18.24 11.94 30.21
N LEU A 250 -18.35 11.72 28.90
CA LEU A 250 -17.90 12.67 27.89
C LEU A 250 -18.76 12.62 26.62
N VAL A 251 -18.53 13.56 25.71
CA VAL A 251 -19.17 13.58 24.40
C VAL A 251 -18.11 13.65 23.31
N VAL A 252 -18.04 12.64 22.44
CA VAL A 252 -17.21 12.73 21.21
C VAL A 252 -17.94 13.63 20.23
N THR A 253 -17.30 14.72 19.81
CA THR A 253 -17.92 15.79 19.01
C THR A 253 -17.47 15.80 17.56
N ASP A 254 -16.23 15.36 17.28
CA ASP A 254 -15.70 15.26 15.92
C ASP A 254 -14.63 14.17 15.82
N ILE A 255 -14.48 13.62 14.62
CA ILE A 255 -13.34 12.77 14.24
C ILE A 255 -12.86 13.30 12.90
N ARG A 256 -11.59 13.69 12.83
CA ARG A 256 -10.99 14.29 11.63
C ARG A 256 -9.58 13.77 11.40
N VAL A 257 -9.07 14.00 10.20
CA VAL A 257 -7.69 13.69 9.80
C VAL A 257 -6.90 14.99 9.63
N ILE A 258 -5.61 14.98 9.98
CA ILE A 258 -4.71 16.15 9.82
C ILE A 258 -4.09 16.17 8.42
N ASN A 259 -3.84 15.00 7.84
CA ASN A 259 -3.13 14.84 6.58
C ASN A 259 -3.81 15.59 5.42
N ASP A 260 -2.99 16.30 4.66
CA ASP A 260 -3.41 16.89 3.38
C ASP A 260 -3.80 15.79 2.39
N ASN A 261 -4.79 16.09 1.55
CA ASN A 261 -5.31 15.20 0.49
C ASN A 261 -5.96 13.90 0.96
N VAL A 262 -6.14 13.72 2.27
CA VAL A 262 -6.88 12.61 2.87
C VAL A 262 -8.26 13.11 3.30
N GLU A 263 -9.31 12.41 2.87
CA GLU A 263 -10.69 12.72 3.21
C GLU A 263 -11.35 11.52 3.91
N ILE A 264 -12.12 11.79 4.97
CA ILE A 264 -12.94 10.76 5.62
C ILE A 264 -14.16 10.47 4.75
N ALA A 265 -14.31 9.22 4.32
CA ALA A 265 -15.47 8.75 3.58
C ALA A 265 -16.60 8.29 4.53
N GLU A 266 -16.25 7.53 5.56
CA GLU A 266 -17.20 6.96 6.50
C GLU A 266 -16.55 6.76 7.88
N ILE A 267 -17.36 6.92 8.93
CA ILE A 267 -16.98 6.56 10.29
C ILE A 267 -18.08 5.66 10.86
N THR A 268 -17.70 4.47 11.29
CA THR A 268 -18.54 3.60 12.11
C THR A 268 -17.90 3.45 13.48
N ILE A 269 -18.68 3.54 14.54
CA ILE A 269 -18.19 3.41 15.90
C ILE A 269 -18.94 2.29 16.60
N THR A 270 -18.20 1.31 17.09
CA THR A 270 -18.71 0.30 18.01
C THR A 270 -18.44 0.75 19.44
N THR A 271 -19.48 0.83 20.27
CA THR A 271 -19.33 1.04 21.71
C THR A 271 -19.57 -0.26 22.44
N ASP A 272 -18.74 -0.59 23.43
CA ASP A 272 -18.98 -1.70 24.36
C ASP A 272 -19.06 -1.19 25.80
N LYS A 273 -20.07 -1.68 26.54
CA LYS A 273 -20.16 -1.49 27.99
C LYS A 273 -20.76 -2.73 28.63
N ASP A 274 -20.04 -3.32 29.57
CA ASP A 274 -20.48 -4.50 30.33
C ASP A 274 -20.91 -5.68 29.42
N GLY A 275 -20.24 -5.84 28.27
CA GLY A 275 -20.53 -6.89 27.28
C GLY A 275 -21.75 -6.63 26.40
N VAL A 276 -22.30 -5.41 26.43
CA VAL A 276 -23.31 -4.95 25.48
C VAL A 276 -22.64 -4.06 24.45
N SER A 277 -22.55 -4.56 23.21
CA SER A 277 -21.96 -3.83 22.10
C SER A 277 -23.04 -3.20 21.20
N MET A 278 -22.76 -2.02 20.64
CA MET A 278 -23.64 -1.31 19.72
C MET A 278 -22.85 -0.58 18.64
N ASP A 279 -23.26 -0.78 17.39
CA ASP A 279 -22.65 -0.11 16.24
C ASP A 279 -23.49 1.08 15.80
N ARG A 280 -22.81 2.19 15.47
CA ARG A 280 -23.44 3.39 14.92
C ARG A 280 -22.55 4.05 13.88
N THR A 281 -23.11 4.44 12.75
CA THR A 281 -22.47 5.41 11.86
C THR A 281 -22.38 6.75 12.58
N PHE A 282 -21.20 7.38 12.59
CA PHE A 282 -20.98 8.66 13.23
C PHE A 282 -21.04 9.78 12.20
N ASN A 283 -21.98 10.71 12.37
CA ASN A 283 -22.05 11.91 11.55
C ASN A 283 -21.56 13.12 12.34
N LYS A 284 -20.79 13.97 11.67
CA LYS A 284 -20.29 15.23 12.24
C LYS A 284 -21.46 16.08 12.76
N GLY A 285 -21.33 16.53 14.01
CA GLY A 285 -22.31 17.42 14.67
C GLY A 285 -23.45 16.71 15.41
N GLU A 286 -23.57 15.38 15.34
CA GLU A 286 -24.57 14.65 16.13
C GLU A 286 -24.15 14.47 17.59
N GLY A 287 -22.84 14.39 17.86
CA GLY A 287 -22.27 14.14 19.19
C GLY A 287 -22.56 12.73 19.69
N MET A 288 -21.55 12.05 20.24
CA MET A 288 -21.71 10.72 20.83
C MET A 288 -21.43 10.77 22.33
N HIS A 289 -22.50 10.68 23.12
CA HIS A 289 -22.40 10.60 24.58
C HIS A 289 -21.86 9.23 25.00
N LEU A 290 -20.74 9.24 25.72
CA LEU A 290 -20.15 8.07 26.34
C LEU A 290 -20.26 8.19 27.85
N GLN A 291 -20.60 7.09 28.49
CA GLN A 291 -20.51 6.99 29.93
C GLN A 291 -19.11 6.52 30.33
N GLN A 292 -18.69 6.87 31.53
CA GLN A 292 -17.48 6.32 32.13
C GLN A 292 -17.47 4.77 32.03
N GLY A 293 -16.31 4.24 31.65
CA GLY A 293 -16.07 2.81 31.45
C GLY A 293 -16.52 2.26 30.11
N THR A 294 -17.10 3.06 29.22
CA THR A 294 -17.41 2.62 27.84
C THR A 294 -16.13 2.51 27.03
N THR A 295 -15.95 1.38 26.33
CA THR A 295 -14.91 1.21 25.32
C THR A 295 -15.45 1.60 23.95
N LEU A 296 -14.63 2.28 23.17
CA LEU A 296 -14.90 2.78 21.83
C LEU A 296 -13.99 2.08 20.83
N TYR A 297 -14.55 1.55 19.75
CA TYR A 297 -13.82 1.01 18.61
C TYR A 297 -14.23 1.74 17.33
N PRO A 298 -13.60 2.88 17.01
CA PRO A 298 -13.82 3.56 15.75
C PRO A 298 -13.26 2.74 14.58
N LYS A 299 -14.05 2.63 13.52
CA LYS A 299 -13.63 2.22 12.18
C LYS A 299 -13.79 3.42 11.25
N VAL A 300 -12.70 3.87 10.65
CA VAL A 300 -12.65 5.04 9.77
C VAL A 300 -12.21 4.60 8.38
N VAL A 301 -13.04 4.87 7.39
CA VAL A 301 -12.71 4.69 5.98
C VAL A 301 -12.27 6.03 5.42
N LEU A 302 -11.06 6.06 4.86
CA LEU A 302 -10.40 7.23 4.31
C LEU A 302 -10.22 7.07 2.80
N ASN A 303 -10.15 8.19 2.08
CA ASN A 303 -9.68 8.26 0.70
C ASN A 303 -8.45 9.18 0.64
N ASP A 304 -7.29 8.65 0.29
CA ASP A 304 -6.09 9.43 -0.01
C ASP A 304 -5.92 9.58 -1.52
N LYS A 305 -5.93 10.82 -2.01
CA LYS A 305 -5.75 11.12 -3.45
C LYS A 305 -4.38 10.69 -3.98
N ASN A 306 -3.35 10.65 -3.13
CA ASN A 306 -2.01 10.21 -3.49
C ASN A 306 -1.90 8.67 -3.62
N PHE A 307 -2.91 7.92 -3.16
CA PHE A 307 -2.93 6.45 -3.24
C PHE A 307 -3.74 5.91 -4.44
N ILE A 308 -4.49 6.76 -5.13
CA ILE A 308 -5.37 6.35 -6.22
C ILE A 308 -4.56 5.74 -7.37
N ASN A 309 -4.77 4.45 -7.63
CA ASN A 309 -4.11 3.70 -8.71
C ASN A 309 -2.58 3.75 -8.66
N THR A 310 -1.99 3.75 -7.47
CA THR A 310 -0.53 3.68 -7.32
C THR A 310 -0.10 2.29 -6.86
N GLN A 311 0.95 1.73 -7.47
CA GLN A 311 1.48 0.41 -7.08
C GLN A 311 2.37 0.46 -5.83
N SER A 312 2.75 1.67 -5.42
CA SER A 312 3.51 1.91 -4.21
C SER A 312 2.94 3.11 -3.48
N TYR A 313 2.91 3.05 -2.16
CA TYR A 313 2.39 4.10 -1.31
C TYR A 313 2.96 3.96 0.09
N SER A 314 3.31 5.07 0.72
CA SER A 314 3.60 5.14 2.14
C SER A 314 3.13 6.47 2.72
N ASN A 315 2.36 6.41 3.79
CA ASN A 315 1.89 7.58 4.51
C ASN A 315 1.66 7.25 5.98
N THR A 316 1.80 8.25 6.84
CA THR A 316 1.44 8.19 8.24
C THR A 316 0.19 9.02 8.46
N ILE A 317 -0.91 8.36 8.79
CA ILE A 317 -2.20 9.01 9.02
C ILE A 317 -2.33 9.41 10.49
N TYR A 318 -2.68 10.68 10.71
CA TYR A 318 -2.97 11.23 12.04
C TYR A 318 -4.46 11.54 12.15
N LEU A 319 -5.15 10.76 12.97
CA LEU A 319 -6.54 11.01 13.35
C LEU A 319 -6.60 11.84 14.62
N VAL A 320 -7.58 12.74 14.67
CA VAL A 320 -7.93 13.55 15.85
C VAL A 320 -9.35 13.22 16.23
N ILE A 321 -9.54 12.82 17.48
CA ILE A 321 -10.86 12.66 18.08
C ILE A 321 -11.06 13.82 19.05
N GLU A 322 -12.01 14.68 18.74
CA GLU A 322 -12.39 15.80 19.59
C GLU A 322 -13.51 15.35 20.52
N TYR A 323 -13.39 15.71 21.79
CA TYR A 323 -14.39 15.39 22.80
C TYR A 323 -14.56 16.52 23.82
N GLU A 324 -15.71 16.55 24.49
CA GLU A 324 -16.05 17.55 25.50
C GLU A 324 -16.29 16.92 26.87
N ILE A 325 -15.77 17.57 27.91
CA ILE A 325 -16.03 17.27 29.32
C ILE A 325 -16.43 18.56 30.02
N GLU A 326 -17.64 18.58 30.59
CA GLU A 326 -18.21 19.75 31.27
C GLU A 326 -18.15 21.04 30.41
N GLY A 327 -18.23 20.92 29.09
CA GLY A 327 -18.16 22.02 28.12
C GLY A 327 -16.74 22.48 27.76
N ASN A 328 -15.70 21.80 28.22
CA ASN A 328 -14.32 22.04 27.80
C ASN A 328 -13.94 21.05 26.69
N SER A 329 -13.50 21.57 25.55
CA SER A 329 -13.02 20.75 24.43
C SER A 329 -11.62 20.20 24.73
N LYS A 330 -11.41 18.95 24.33
CA LYS A 330 -10.20 18.15 24.47
C LYS A 330 -10.00 17.33 23.19
N VAL A 331 -8.77 16.87 22.99
CA VAL A 331 -8.38 16.07 21.82
C VAL A 331 -7.60 14.85 22.26
N VAL A 332 -7.77 13.76 21.53
CA VAL A 332 -6.85 12.63 21.51
C VAL A 332 -6.42 12.37 20.08
N TYR A 333 -5.15 12.01 19.92
CA TYR A 333 -4.55 11.73 18.63
C TYR A 333 -4.29 10.24 18.48
N PHE A 334 -4.37 9.75 17.24
CA PHE A 334 -3.99 8.39 16.88
C PHE A 334 -3.17 8.41 15.61
N GLU A 335 -2.02 7.74 15.64
CA GLU A 335 -1.08 7.63 14.52
C GLU A 335 -1.15 6.23 13.90
N SER A 336 -1.28 6.13 12.59
CA SER A 336 -1.20 4.84 11.90
C SER A 336 -0.41 4.93 10.60
N ASN A 337 0.57 4.04 10.45
CA ASN A 337 1.47 4.01 9.31
C ASN A 337 1.02 2.96 8.31
N TYR A 338 0.75 3.40 7.08
CA TYR A 338 0.31 2.57 5.98
C TYR A 338 1.36 2.49 4.89
N LEU A 339 1.57 1.30 4.35
CA LEU A 339 2.40 1.10 3.18
C LEU A 339 1.92 -0.05 2.31
N THR A 340 2.14 0.05 1.02
CA THR A 340 2.07 -1.10 0.12
C THR A 340 3.27 -2.02 0.35
N ARG A 341 3.04 -3.33 0.47
CA ARG A 341 4.10 -4.33 0.62
C ARG A 341 4.04 -5.33 -0.54
N PRO A 342 4.50 -4.92 -1.74
CA PRO A 342 4.53 -5.85 -2.87
C PRO A 342 5.43 -7.03 -2.53
N ASN A 343 5.10 -8.20 -3.07
CA ASN A 343 6.04 -9.32 -3.05
C ASN A 343 7.36 -8.91 -3.73
N VAL A 344 8.51 -9.40 -3.24
CA VAL A 344 9.83 -9.05 -3.81
C VAL A 344 9.90 -9.23 -5.33
N TYR A 345 9.27 -10.29 -5.87
CA TYR A 345 9.23 -10.53 -7.31
C TYR A 345 8.28 -9.59 -8.03
N GLU A 346 7.15 -9.22 -7.42
CA GLU A 346 6.26 -8.20 -7.97
C GLU A 346 7.01 -6.87 -8.15
N PHE A 347 7.75 -6.47 -7.12
CA PHE A 347 8.56 -5.27 -7.14
C PHE A 347 9.65 -5.32 -8.23
N ILE A 348 10.40 -6.43 -8.32
CA ILE A 348 11.44 -6.62 -9.35
C ILE A 348 10.85 -6.54 -10.75
N PHE A 349 9.74 -7.23 -11.01
CA PHE A 349 9.12 -7.24 -12.34
C PHE A 349 8.54 -5.88 -12.71
N ARG A 350 8.02 -5.14 -11.73
CA ARG A 350 7.61 -3.75 -11.95
C ARG A 350 8.80 -2.88 -12.34
N LYS A 351 9.94 -2.99 -11.65
CA LYS A 351 11.09 -2.09 -11.86
C LYS A 351 11.93 -2.44 -13.09
N ILE A 352 12.13 -3.72 -13.38
CA ILE A 352 13.00 -4.20 -14.45
C ILE A 352 12.22 -4.44 -15.75
N GLU A 353 11.05 -5.05 -15.64
CA GLU A 353 10.25 -5.51 -16.79
C GLU A 353 9.06 -4.58 -17.10
N ASN A 354 8.87 -3.51 -16.29
CA ASN A 354 7.77 -2.56 -16.39
C ASN A 354 6.38 -3.25 -16.39
N VAL A 355 6.24 -4.32 -15.61
CA VAL A 355 4.96 -5.01 -15.42
C VAL A 355 4.04 -4.16 -14.57
N ASP A 356 2.80 -3.99 -15.01
CA ASP A 356 1.76 -3.28 -14.28
C ASP A 356 0.86 -4.25 -13.52
N PHE A 357 0.92 -4.17 -12.19
CA PHE A 357 0.11 -4.99 -11.28
C PHE A 357 -1.22 -4.34 -10.90
N LEU A 358 -1.49 -3.09 -11.29
CA LEU A 358 -2.76 -2.41 -10.94
C LEU A 358 -3.97 -3.17 -11.46
N SER A 359 -3.86 -3.78 -12.65
CA SER A 359 -4.95 -4.58 -13.22
C SER A 359 -5.28 -5.80 -12.36
N TYR A 360 -4.27 -6.48 -11.79
CA TYR A 360 -4.50 -7.58 -10.85
C TYR A 360 -5.27 -7.12 -9.63
N TYR A 361 -4.82 -6.03 -8.99
CA TYR A 361 -5.44 -5.52 -7.78
C TYR A 361 -6.85 -4.98 -8.02
N ASN A 362 -7.00 -4.10 -9.01
CA ASN A 362 -8.26 -3.42 -9.29
C ASN A 362 -9.29 -4.30 -9.97
N ASP A 363 -8.88 -5.19 -10.88
CA ASP A 363 -9.83 -5.98 -11.65
C ASP A 363 -10.12 -7.37 -11.08
N TYR A 364 -9.28 -7.88 -10.18
CA TYR A 364 -9.45 -9.21 -9.61
C TYR A 364 -9.37 -9.24 -8.07
N PHE A 365 -8.21 -8.95 -7.48
CA PHE A 365 -7.94 -9.20 -6.06
C PHE A 365 -8.93 -8.45 -5.15
N ASN A 366 -9.03 -7.12 -5.27
CA ASN A 366 -9.90 -6.32 -4.40
C ASN A 366 -11.37 -6.70 -4.57
N LYS A 367 -11.83 -6.96 -5.79
CA LYS A 367 -13.22 -7.36 -6.07
C LYS A 367 -13.58 -8.70 -5.46
N ILE A 368 -12.67 -9.69 -5.50
CA ILE A 368 -12.89 -10.98 -4.86
C ILE A 368 -12.88 -10.85 -3.33
N THR A 369 -12.00 -10.03 -2.78
CA THR A 369 -11.94 -9.77 -1.33
C THR A 369 -13.22 -9.09 -0.83
N GLU A 370 -13.67 -8.02 -1.50
CA GLU A 370 -14.95 -7.35 -1.21
C GLU A 370 -16.12 -8.36 -1.28
N TRP A 371 -16.16 -9.17 -2.34
CA TRP A 371 -17.25 -10.14 -2.51
C TRP A 371 -17.29 -11.23 -1.43
N ASN A 372 -16.12 -11.72 -0.99
CA ASN A 372 -16.05 -12.72 0.08
C ASN A 372 -16.50 -12.15 1.43
N LEU A 373 -16.31 -10.85 1.67
CA LEU A 373 -16.82 -10.18 2.87
C LEU A 373 -18.35 -10.08 2.87
N ASP A 374 -18.97 -9.84 1.70
CA ASP A 374 -20.45 -9.77 1.57
C ASP A 374 -21.16 -11.12 1.74
N LEU A 375 -20.43 -12.24 1.66
CA LEU A 375 -20.97 -13.60 1.81
C LEU A 375 -20.99 -14.10 3.26
N HIS A 376 -20.43 -13.33 4.20
CA HIS A 376 -20.35 -13.60 5.63
C HIS A 376 -21.16 -12.59 6.44
#